data_AF-A0A1V5FKW4-F1
#
_entry.id   AF-A0A1V5FKW4-F1
#
_cell.length_a   1.000
_cell.length_b   1.000
_cell.length_c   1.000
_cell.angle_alpha   90.00
_cell.angle_beta   90.00
_cell.angle_gamma   90.00
#
_symmetry.space_group_name_H-M   'P 1'
#
loop_
_entity.id
_entity.type
_entity.pdbx_description
1 polymer ?
#
loop_
_entity_poly.entity_id
_entity_poly.type
_entity_poly.pdbx_seq_one_letter_code
_entity_poly.pdbx_strand_id
1 'polypeptide(L)' 'MARLKEGQDYYRDQNGLLVFTADYLRRRGFCCHCGCRNCPYPETEALPTSATAVAADSPVSVK' A
#
# COMPACT_ATOMS: atom_id res chain seq x y z
N MET A 1 12.02 -23.49 -0.18
CA MET A 1 10.65 -23.43 0.35
C MET A 1 10.64 -22.48 1.52
N ALA A 2 10.05 -21.29 1.37
CA ALA A 2 10.03 -20.30 2.44
C ALA A 2 9.06 -20.76 3.53
N ARG A 3 9.57 -20.85 4.76
CA ARG A 3 8.78 -21.25 5.92
C ARG A 3 8.01 -20.03 6.41
N LEU A 4 6.69 -20.07 6.32
CA LEU A 4 5.83 -19.01 6.85
C LEU A 4 5.94 -18.98 8.38
N LYS A 5 6.07 -17.78 8.95
CA LYS A 5 6.10 -17.56 10.41
C LYS A 5 4.79 -16.97 10.89
N GLU A 6 4.15 -17.65 11.83
CA GLU A 6 2.97 -17.14 12.54
C GLU A 6 3.33 -15.88 13.34
N GLY A 7 2.47 -14.86 13.28
CA GLY A 7 2.69 -13.53 13.84
C GLY A 7 3.47 -12.56 12.95
N GLN A 8 4.18 -13.06 11.92
CA GLN A 8 4.95 -12.21 11.00
C GLN A 8 4.38 -12.26 9.58
N ASP A 9 4.15 -13.45 9.03
CA ASP A 9 3.60 -13.63 7.68
C ASP A 9 2.07 -13.80 7.68
N TYR A 10 1.53 -14.42 8.73
CA TYR A 10 0.10 -14.63 8.90
C TYR A 10 -0.26 -14.73 10.38
N TYR A 11 -1.52 -14.55 10.71
CA TYR A 11 -2.09 -14.83 12.03
C TYR A 11 -3.44 -15.56 11.87
N ARG A 12 -3.88 -16.21 12.94
CA ARG A 12 -5.22 -16.79 13.03
C ARG A 12 -6.13 -15.80 13.74
N ASP A 13 -7.24 -15.46 13.09
CA ASP A 13 -8.29 -14.67 13.72
C ASP A 13 -9.09 -15.53 14.72
N GLN A 14 -9.94 -14.91 15.53
CA GLN A 14 -10.83 -15.56 16.50
C GLN A 14 -11.74 -16.62 15.85
N ASN A 15 -12.03 -16.43 14.56
CA ASN A 15 -12.80 -17.35 13.73
C ASN A 15 -11.98 -18.58 13.25
N GLY A 16 -10.71 -18.69 13.64
CA GLY A 16 -9.80 -19.74 13.18
C GLY A 16 -9.32 -19.58 11.73
N LEU A 17 -9.69 -18.48 11.07
CA LEU A 17 -9.30 -18.17 9.69
C LEU A 17 -7.86 -17.69 9.61
N LEU A 18 -7.14 -18.15 8.58
CA LEU A 18 -5.78 -17.74 8.30
C LEU A 18 -5.79 -16.37 7.58
N VAL A 19 -5.24 -15.35 8.23
CA VAL A 19 -5.16 -13.99 7.69
C VAL A 19 -3.70 -13.64 7.43
N PHE A 20 -3.38 -13.34 6.17
CA PHE A 20 -2.04 -12.90 5.79
C PHE A 20 -1.77 -11.45 6.18
N THR A 21 -0.55 -11.18 6.62
CA THR A 21 -0.09 -9.83 6.95
C THR A 21 0.27 -9.05 5.68
N ALA A 22 0.25 -7.72 5.77
CA ALA A 22 0.72 -6.85 4.70
C ALA A 22 2.20 -7.13 4.37
N ASP A 23 3.02 -7.48 5.37
CA ASP A 23 4.43 -7.83 5.16
C ASP A 23 4.61 -9.06 4.29
N TYR A 24 3.80 -10.10 4.51
CA TYR A 24 3.80 -11.27 3.64
C TYR A 24 3.40 -10.91 2.21
N LEU A 25 2.34 -10.11 2.06
CA LEU A 25 1.86 -9.67 0.74
C LEU A 25 2.88 -8.78 0.01
N ARG A 26 3.68 -7.98 0.73
CA ARG A 26 4.82 -7.25 0.17
C ARG A 26 5.93 -8.18 -0.29
N ARG A 27 6.32 -9.16 0.55
CA ARG A 27 7.35 -10.16 0.20
C ARG A 27 6.97 -11.02 -1.00
N ARG A 28 5.68 -11.30 -1.17
CA ARG A 28 5.12 -11.99 -2.34
C ARG A 28 5.35 -11.22 -3.65
N GLY A 29 5.44 -9.89 -3.57
CA GLY A 29 5.84 -9.04 -4.70
C GLY A 29 4.78 -8.84 -5.79
N PHE A 30 3.53 -9.25 -5.59
CA PHE A 30 2.45 -8.95 -6.54
C PHE A 30 1.08 -8.78 -5.88
N CYS A 31 0.24 -7.91 -6.48
CA CYS A 31 -1.16 -7.75 -6.11
C CYS A 31 -2.02 -8.82 -6.80
N CYS A 32 -2.84 -9.54 -6.02
CA CYS A 32 -3.78 -10.53 -6.55
C CYS A 32 -5.15 -9.95 -6.92
N HIS A 33 -5.39 -8.65 -6.69
CA HIS A 33 -6.64 -7.95 -7.00
C HIS A 33 -7.90 -8.57 -6.36
N CYS A 34 -7.73 -9.26 -5.23
CA CYS A 34 -8.83 -9.88 -4.49
C CYS A 34 -9.52 -8.95 -3.47
N GLY A 35 -9.15 -7.66 -3.42
CA GLY A 35 -9.73 -6.71 -2.47
C GLY A 35 -9.45 -7.01 -0.99
N CYS A 36 -8.23 -7.47 -0.68
CA CYS A 36 -7.87 -7.86 0.69
C CYS A 36 -7.82 -6.63 1.62
N ARG A 37 -8.33 -6.75 2.85
CA ARG A 37 -8.30 -5.65 3.84
C ARG A 37 -6.91 -5.16 4.22
N ASN A 38 -5.92 -6.05 4.17
CA ASN A 38 -4.52 -5.76 4.52
C ASN A 38 -3.63 -5.62 3.28
N CYS A 39 -4.22 -5.28 2.12
CA CYS A 39 -3.50 -5.16 0.87
C CYS A 39 -2.48 -4.01 0.98
N PRO A 40 -1.18 -4.26 0.76
CA PRO A 40 -0.18 -3.19 0.76
C PRO A 40 -0.17 -2.40 -0.55
N TYR A 41 -0.83 -2.90 -1.60
CA TYR A 41 -0.92 -2.23 -2.89
C TYR A 41 -2.16 -1.33 -2.88
N PRO A 42 -2.01 0.00 -2.96
CA PRO A 42 -3.14 0.86 -3.22
C PRO A 42 -3.74 0.50 -4.58
N GLU A 43 -5.07 0.53 -4.69
CA GLU A 43 -5.70 0.66 -6.01
C GLU A 43 -5.08 1.93 -6.61
N THR A 44 -4.30 1.78 -7.66
CA THR A 44 -3.75 2.91 -8.39
C THR A 44 -4.94 3.63 -9.01
N GLU A 45 -5.57 4.51 -8.24
CA GLU A 45 -6.37 5.59 -8.81
C GLU A 45 -5.43 6.36 -9.71
N ALA A 46 -5.79 6.32 -10.99
CA ALA A 46 -5.09 6.97 -12.05
C ALA A 46 -4.91 8.45 -11.71
N LEU A 47 -3.69 8.93 -11.94
CA LEU A 47 -3.32 10.32 -12.20
C LEU A 47 -3.18 11.25 -10.97
N PRO A 48 -2.18 12.15 -11.01
CA PRO A 48 -1.94 13.14 -9.96
C PRO A 48 -3.15 14.05 -9.86
N THR A 49 -3.89 13.95 -8.76
CA THR A 49 -4.74 15.03 -8.28
C THR A 49 -3.83 16.17 -7.87
N SER A 50 -3.47 17.02 -8.83
CA SER A 50 -3.19 18.44 -8.65
C SER A 50 -2.49 18.78 -7.33
N ALA A 51 -1.31 18.20 -7.09
CA ALA A 51 -0.35 18.75 -6.16
C ALA A 51 0.28 20.01 -6.79
N THR A 52 -0.55 21.02 -7.07
CA THR A 52 -0.10 22.41 -7.18
C THR A 52 0.08 22.93 -5.76
N ALA A 53 0.99 22.32 -5.02
CA ALA A 53 1.52 22.81 -3.77
C ALA A 53 3.00 23.17 -3.99
N VAL A 54 3.23 24.06 -4.96
CA VAL A 54 4.37 24.96 -4.96
C VAL A 54 3.83 26.39 -5.04
N ALA A 55 3.17 26.79 -3.97
CA ALA A 55 3.16 28.18 -3.58
C ALA A 55 4.58 28.51 -3.08
N ALA A 56 5.41 29.01 -4.00
CA ALA A 56 6.65 29.70 -3.68
C ALA A 56 6.83 30.84 -4.67
N ASP A 57 6.14 31.94 -4.35
CA ASP A 57 6.62 33.31 -4.38
C ASP A 57 7.73 33.70 -5.38
N SER A 58 7.35 34.44 -6.42
CA SER A 58 8.10 35.61 -6.87
C SER A 58 7.28 36.42 -7.89
N PRO A 59 6.84 37.66 -7.58
CA PRO A 59 6.35 38.56 -8.59
C PRO A 59 7.54 39.07 -9.40
N VAL A 60 7.81 38.47 -10.56
CA VAL A 60 8.76 39.05 -11.51
C VAL A 60 8.13 40.32 -12.09
N SER A 61 8.49 41.45 -11.49
CA SER A 61 8.47 42.77 -12.11
C SER A 61 9.31 42.70 -13.40
N VAL A 62 8.64 42.69 -14.54
CA VAL A 62 9.23 43.10 -15.81
C VAL A 62 8.49 44.34 -16.28
N LYS A 63 9.10 45.46 -15.89
CA LYS A 63 9.22 46.78 -16.56
C LYS A 63 7.98 47.41 -17.19
#